data_AF-A0A7J5E8D1-F1
#
_entry.id   AF-A0A7J5E8D1-F1
#
_cell.length_a   1.000
_cell.length_b   1.000
_cell.length_c   1.000
_cell.angle_alpha   90.00
_cell.angle_beta   90.00
_cell.angle_gamma   90.00
#
_symmetry.space_group_name_H-M   'P 1'
#
loop_
_entity.id
_entity.type
_entity.pdbx_description
1 polymer ?
#
loop_
_entity_poly.entity_id
_entity_poly.type
_entity_poly.pdbx_seq_one_letter_code
_entity_poly.pdbx_strand_id
1 'polypeptide(L)' 'DPVTGFAHTLLTPFWSERLNKNKLHAFQVSKRGGELFLENMPGERVKISGKAVIYSQGSIFLDL' A
#
# COMPACT_ATOMS: atom_id res chain seq x y z
N ASP A 1 10.52 3.23 6.64
CA ASP A 1 9.84 3.06 5.35
C ASP A 1 8.64 4.03 5.28
N PRO A 2 8.57 4.96 4.31
CA PRO A 2 7.49 5.95 4.20
C PRO A 2 6.08 5.34 4.06
N VAL A 3 5.98 4.23 3.33
CA VAL A 3 4.75 3.46 3.10
C VAL A 3 5.11 1.98 2.98
N THR A 4 4.58 1.12 3.85
CA THR A 4 5.02 -0.27 3.99
C THR A 4 3.94 -1.25 3.55
N GLY A 5 4.04 -1.72 2.31
CA GLY A 5 3.05 -2.64 1.72
C GLY A 5 2.89 -3.96 2.50
N PHE A 6 4.01 -4.58 2.90
CA PHE A 6 3.98 -5.84 3.65
C PHE A 6 3.20 -5.73 4.97
N ALA A 7 3.36 -4.64 5.72
CA ALA A 7 2.61 -4.47 6.98
C ALA A 7 1.09 -4.51 6.75
N HIS A 8 0.63 -4.04 5.59
CA HIS A 8 -0.78 -4.01 5.25
C HIS A 8 -1.34 -5.39 4.86
N THR A 9 -0.52 -6.40 4.55
CA THR A 9 -1.02 -7.78 4.35
C THR A 9 -1.50 -8.40 5.66
N LEU A 10 -0.92 -7.98 6.79
CA LEU A 10 -1.32 -8.39 8.14
C LEU A 10 -2.42 -7.49 8.71
N LEU A 11 -2.30 -6.17 8.51
CA LEU A 11 -3.24 -5.20 9.08
C LEU A 11 -4.61 -5.20 8.39
N THR A 12 -4.67 -5.53 7.10
CA THR A 12 -5.95 -5.55 6.36
C THR A 12 -6.94 -6.56 6.94
N PRO A 13 -6.63 -7.87 7.09
CA PRO A 13 -7.58 -8.81 7.69
C PRO A 13 -7.91 -8.44 9.14
N PHE A 14 -6.90 -8.01 9.92
CA PHE A 14 -7.07 -7.57 11.32
C PHE A 14 -8.12 -6.45 11.48
N TRP A 15 -8.08 -5.43 10.62
CA TRP A 15 -9.04 -4.32 10.66
C TRP A 15 -10.34 -4.63 9.93
N SER A 16 -10.29 -5.47 8.90
CA SER A 16 -11.45 -5.88 8.12
C SER A 16 -12.48 -6.59 9.00
N GLU A 17 -12.02 -7.53 9.83
CA GLU A 17 -12.85 -8.24 10.82
C GLU A 17 -13.45 -7.27 11.85
N ARG A 18 -12.61 -6.41 12.46
CA ARG A 18 -13.05 -5.47 13.52
C ARG A 18 -14.03 -4.41 13.03
N LEU A 19 -13.85 -3.94 11.81
CA LEU A 19 -14.67 -2.87 11.23
C LEU A 19 -15.86 -3.41 10.43
N ASN A 20 -15.98 -4.74 10.29
CA ASN A 20 -16.94 -5.40 9.42
C ASN A 20 -16.93 -4.82 7.99
N LYS A 21 -15.73 -4.65 7.42
CA LYS A 21 -15.50 -4.04 6.10
C LYS A 21 -14.43 -4.79 5.33
N ASN A 22 -14.75 -5.19 4.10
CA ASN A 22 -13.76 -5.84 3.22
C ASN A 22 -12.89 -4.82 2.48
N LYS A 23 -13.40 -3.61 2.24
CA LYS A 23 -12.65 -2.51 1.62
C LYS A 23 -12.26 -1.51 2.69
N LEU A 24 -10.96 -1.25 2.80
CA LEU A 24 -10.39 -0.34 3.77
C LEU A 24 -9.63 0.77 3.05
N HIS A 25 -9.67 1.95 3.65
CA HIS A 25 -8.88 3.10 3.24
C HIS A 25 -7.95 3.44 4.41
N ALA A 26 -6.65 3.33 4.19
CA ALA A 26 -5.63 3.48 5.22
C ALA A 26 -4.70 4.66 4.91
N PHE A 27 -4.18 5.27 5.98
CA PHE A 27 -3.15 6.30 5.88
C PHE A 27 -1.98 5.92 6.78
N GLN A 28 -0.78 5.74 6.19
CA GLN A 28 0.44 5.50 6.94
C GLN A 28 1.04 6.82 7.42
N VAL A 29 1.04 7.00 8.75
CA VAL A 29 1.38 8.26 9.43
C VAL A 29 2.91 8.48 9.55
N SER A 30 3.64 8.30 8.46
CA SER A 30 5.06 8.66 8.37
C SER A 30 5.24 10.16 8.11
N LYS A 31 6.47 10.70 8.25
CA LYS A 31 6.77 12.11 7.91
C LYS A 31 6.38 12.48 6.47
N ARG A 32 6.41 11.52 5.53
CA ARG A 32 6.01 11.72 4.13
C ARG A 32 4.54 11.40 3.85
N GLY A 33 3.86 10.72 4.78
CA GLY A 33 2.51 10.21 4.59
C GLY A 33 2.42 9.12 3.52
N GLY A 34 1.24 8.49 3.44
CA GLY A 34 0.93 7.58 2.36
C GLY A 34 -0.48 7.04 2.45
N GLU A 35 -1.24 7.22 1.38
CA GLU A 35 -2.61 6.72 1.24
C GLU A 35 -2.59 5.33 0.59
N LEU A 36 -3.32 4.37 1.16
CA LEU A 36 -3.49 3.02 0.61
C LEU A 36 -4.96 2.62 0.55
N PHE A 37 -5.35 1.99 -0.54
CA PHE A 37 -6.65 1.35 -0.71
C PHE A 37 -6.45 -0.17 -0.64
N LEU A 38 -7.20 -0.80 0.24
CA LEU A 38 -7.00 -2.19 0.62
C LEU A 38 -8.30 -2.96 0.43
N GLU A 39 -8.19 -4.19 -0.02
CA GLU A 39 -9.33 -5.12 -0.10
C GLU A 39 -8.92 -6.47 0.47
N ASN A 40 -9.63 -6.90 1.51
CA ASN A 40 -9.53 -8.24 2.09
C ASN A 40 -10.29 -9.21 1.17
N MET A 41 -9.56 -10.07 0.47
CA MET A 41 -10.12 -10.97 -0.54
C MET A 41 -10.24 -12.40 0.00
N PRO A 42 -11.16 -13.22 -0.57
CA PRO A 42 -11.19 -14.65 -0.31
C PRO A 42 -9.84 -15.33 -0.63
N GLY A 43 -9.55 -16.43 0.07
CA GLY A 43 -8.35 -17.24 -0.18
C GLY A 43 -7.05 -16.64 0.36
N GLU A 44 -7.11 -15.94 1.50
CA GLU A 44 -5.92 -15.39 2.19
C GLU A 44 -5.09 -14.46 1.31
N ARG A 45 -5.78 -13.52 0.65
CA ARG A 45 -5.16 -12.52 -0.22
C ARG A 45 -5.62 -11.12 0.17
N VAL A 46 -4.68 -10.19 0.10
CA VAL A 46 -4.93 -8.76 0.28
C VAL A 46 -4.56 -8.05 -1.01
N LYS A 47 -5.49 -7.30 -1.58
CA LYS A 47 -5.20 -6.39 -2.67
C LYS A 47 -4.79 -5.05 -2.08
N ILE A 48 -3.67 -4.50 -2.56
CA ILE A 48 -3.12 -3.21 -2.14
C ILE A 48 -3.01 -2.34 -3.39
N SER A 49 -3.52 -1.12 -3.32
CA SER A 49 -3.33 -0.11 -4.36
C SER A 49 -3.10 1.27 -3.77
N GLY A 50 -2.50 2.15 -4.56
CA GLY A 50 -2.20 3.53 -4.20
C GLY A 50 -1.88 4.33 -5.46
N LYS A 51 -1.84 5.65 -5.33
CA LYS A 51 -1.43 6.53 -6.44
C LYS A 51 0.09 6.60 -6.51
N ALA A 52 0.63 6.66 -7.72
CA ALA A 52 2.04 6.92 -7.97
C ALA A 52 2.20 8.27 -8.67
N VAL A 53 3.33 8.94 -8.42
CA VAL A 53 3.69 10.21 -9.06
C VAL A 53 5.11 10.10 -9.62
N ILE A 54 5.29 10.50 -10.87
CA ILE A 54 6.61 10.56 -11.50
C ILE A 54 7.34 11.78 -10.93
N TYR A 55 8.48 11.55 -10.29
CA TYR A 55 9.36 12.61 -9.80
C TYR A 55 10.35 13.07 -10.88
N SER A 56 10.91 12.13 -11.63
CA SER A 56 11.89 12.39 -12.68
C SER A 56 11.87 11.25 -13.70
N GLN A 57 12.27 11.57 -14.93
CA GLN A 57 12.41 10.64 -16.05
C GLN A 57 13.69 11.00 -16.82
N GLY A 58 14.48 10.00 -17.20
CA GLY A 58 15.73 10.19 -17.93
C GLY A 58 16.35 8.89 -18.40
N SER A 59 17.57 8.98 -18.92
CA SER A 59 18.35 7.84 -19.43
C SER A 59 19.64 7.69 -18.65
N ILE A 60 20.03 6.45 -18.36
CA ILE A 60 21.33 6.10 -17.76
C ILE A 60 22.22 5.59 -18.90
N PHE A 61 23.31 6.29 -19.19
CA PHE A 61 24.33 5.84 -20.15
C PHE A 61 25.47 5.20 -19.36
N LEU A 62 25.89 4.01 -19.77
CA LEU A 62 26.99 3.28 -19.16
C LEU A 62 28.14 3.23 -20.15
N ASP A 63 29.32 3.66 -19.73
CA ASP A 63 30.56 3.42 -20.47
C ASP A 63 31.06 2.02 -20.10
N LEU A 64 30.85 1.06 -21.01
CA LEU A 64 31.36 -0.31 -20.92
C LEU A 64 32.66 -0.46 -21.71
#